data_AF-A0A1C7W992-F1
#
_entry.id   AF-A0A1C7W992-F1
#
_cell.length_a   1.000
_cell.length_b   1.000
_cell.length_c   1.000
_cell.angle_alpha   90.00
_cell.angle_beta   90.00
_cell.angle_gamma   90.00
#
_symmetry.space_group_name_H-M   'P 1'
#
loop_
_entity.id
_entity.type
_entity.pdbx_description
1 polymer ?
#
loop_
_entity_poly.entity_id
_entity_poly.type
_entity_poly.pdbx_seq_one_letter_code
_entity_poly.pdbx_strand_id
1 'polypeptide(L)'
;MSDDKITQPDNTLWRYWRGLGGWNFYFLAKFGLLWFGYLNFHALPNLVFMAFLLMPIPSPRLHRWRHLIAIPIGIGLFYHDTWLPGINSILSQGSQLTGFSADYLLELTNRFINWQMIGAAFVLLIAYLFLAQWIRITVFTVAALVWLNVVNIAGPAISLLPTTNTATVTDTPSTPATATAPGGNLPAANGPPTNANLTAYLEQFYQQEKARATTFPVALPADAQPFDVLIINICSLAWADLDAVNLRNHPLWAKMDIMFTNFNSATAYSGPAAIRLLRASCGQPSHHDLYQPANQQCYLFDNLAKLGFKQQLMLDHSGVFGNFLKEVREQGDIQAPLMSQAGIGNELASFDGEPIYNDLQLLNRWLDQQKKGGDARTATFFNLIPLHDGNRFVGGKQTADYQPRAQQLFDQLNTFLDELQKSGRKVMVVIVPEHGAALAGDKMQMSGLRDIPSLNITHTPVGIKLVGMQAPHQGSPVEIKTPSSYLALSELVSRLVDGKVFTAPSVDWQVLTQNLPQTAVISENDNAIVMQYQGKAYIRLNGGDWVPYPQ
;
A
#
# COMPACT_ATOMS: atom_id res chain seq x y z
N MET A 1 78.15 27.68 -30.79
CA MET A 1 77.27 27.46 -29.62
C MET A 1 75.90 27.98 -30.02
N SER A 2 75.08 27.09 -30.56
CA SER A 2 73.67 27.34 -30.82
C SER A 2 72.92 26.39 -29.90
N ASP A 3 72.36 26.93 -28.82
CA ASP A 3 71.46 26.16 -27.95
C ASP A 3 70.12 26.02 -28.66
N ASP A 4 69.89 24.85 -29.24
CA ASP A 4 68.57 24.40 -29.67
C ASP A 4 67.67 24.29 -28.43
N LYS A 5 66.81 25.31 -28.25
CA LYS A 5 65.65 25.20 -27.38
C LYS A 5 64.67 24.20 -28.00
N ILE A 6 64.77 22.96 -27.56
CA ILE A 6 63.72 21.95 -27.74
C ILE A 6 62.47 22.45 -27.01
N THR A 7 61.52 23.04 -27.74
CA THR A 7 60.16 23.27 -27.26
C THR A 7 59.45 21.92 -27.14
N GLN A 8 59.26 21.45 -25.90
CA GLN A 8 58.39 20.30 -25.64
C GLN A 8 56.95 20.62 -26.08
N PRO A 9 56.23 19.66 -26.68
CA PRO A 9 54.82 19.85 -26.99
C PRO A 9 54.03 19.91 -25.67
N ASP A 10 53.43 21.07 -25.43
CA ASP A 10 52.61 21.41 -24.27
C ASP A 10 51.29 20.61 -24.31
N ASN A 11 51.34 19.32 -23.96
CA ASN A 11 50.15 18.49 -23.78
C ASN A 11 49.46 18.88 -22.45
N THR A 12 48.90 20.08 -22.45
CA THR A 12 48.45 20.90 -21.32
C THR A 12 47.06 20.53 -20.78
N LEU A 13 46.46 19.43 -21.26
CA LEU A 13 45.14 18.98 -20.82
C LEU A 13 45.08 18.70 -19.31
N TRP A 14 46.18 18.21 -18.73
CA TRP A 14 46.30 17.96 -17.28
C TRP A 14 46.11 19.22 -16.42
N ARG A 15 46.44 20.42 -16.93
CA ARG A 15 46.29 21.69 -16.20
C ARG A 15 44.84 22.17 -16.10
N TYR A 16 43.93 21.59 -16.88
CA TYR A 16 42.52 22.00 -16.93
C TYR A 16 41.60 21.12 -16.08
N TRP A 17 42.13 20.10 -15.40
CA TRP A 17 41.38 19.32 -14.43
C TRP A 17 41.14 20.15 -13.17
N ARG A 18 39.86 20.31 -12.83
CA ARG A 18 39.41 21.02 -11.64
C ARG A 18 38.65 20.04 -10.75
N GLY A 19 38.81 20.18 -9.44
CA GLY A 19 38.03 19.40 -8.48
C GLY A 19 36.53 19.71 -8.59
N LEU A 20 35.71 18.86 -7.97
CA LEU A 20 34.24 18.96 -8.00
C LEU A 20 33.71 20.24 -7.32
N GLY A 21 34.51 20.90 -6.48
CA GLY A 21 34.07 22.07 -5.72
C GLY A 21 32.83 21.75 -4.90
N GLY A 22 31.80 22.61 -4.93
CA GLY A 22 30.53 22.41 -4.23
C GLY A 22 29.81 21.10 -4.57
N TRP A 23 30.06 20.49 -5.74
CA TRP A 23 29.49 19.18 -6.08
C TRP A 23 29.99 18.04 -5.19
N ASN A 24 31.12 18.21 -4.47
CA ASN A 24 31.50 17.27 -3.43
C ASN A 24 30.41 17.12 -2.37
N PHE A 25 29.81 18.23 -1.92
CA PHE A 25 28.75 18.19 -0.92
C PHE A 25 27.51 17.47 -1.45
N TYR A 26 27.14 17.69 -2.72
CA TYR A 26 26.04 16.97 -3.38
C TYR A 26 26.24 15.44 -3.32
N PHE A 27 27.40 14.95 -3.72
CA PHE A 27 27.67 13.50 -3.69
C PHE A 27 27.82 12.95 -2.27
N LEU A 28 28.47 13.69 -1.36
CA LEU A 28 28.58 13.28 0.05
C LEU A 28 27.21 13.20 0.73
N ALA A 29 26.32 14.16 0.47
CA ALA A 29 24.95 14.13 0.95
C ALA A 29 24.21 12.90 0.40
N LYS A 30 24.34 12.61 -0.91
CA LYS A 30 23.79 11.39 -1.51
C LYS A 30 24.35 10.12 -0.87
N PHE A 31 25.65 10.04 -0.60
CA PHE A 31 26.25 8.88 0.06
C PHE A 31 25.74 8.70 1.48
N GLY A 32 25.57 9.80 2.24
CA GLY A 32 24.94 9.77 3.55
C GLY A 32 23.51 9.24 3.48
N LEU A 33 22.69 9.78 2.57
CA LEU A 33 21.31 9.33 2.40
C LEU A 33 21.23 7.87 1.94
N LEU A 34 22.10 7.43 1.02
CA LEU A 34 22.24 6.04 0.60
C LEU A 34 22.61 5.14 1.78
N TRP A 35 23.59 5.54 2.59
CA TRP A 35 24.05 4.77 3.76
C TRP A 35 22.92 4.51 4.76
N PHE A 36 22.02 5.49 4.94
CA PHE A 36 20.85 5.35 5.83
C PHE A 36 19.61 4.76 5.14
N GLY A 37 19.67 4.44 3.84
CA GLY A 37 18.58 3.81 3.08
C GLY A 37 17.52 4.76 2.51
N TYR A 38 17.77 6.08 2.53
CA TYR A 38 16.85 7.11 2.01
C TYR A 38 16.92 7.33 0.49
N LEU A 39 17.83 6.63 -0.22
CA LEU A 39 17.94 6.71 -1.68
C LEU A 39 17.96 5.33 -2.33
N ASN A 40 17.27 5.22 -3.46
CA ASN A 40 17.47 4.21 -4.47
C ASN A 40 18.61 4.64 -5.41
N PHE A 41 19.85 4.47 -4.98
CA PHE A 41 20.97 5.12 -5.66
C PHE A 41 21.36 4.45 -6.98
N HIS A 42 21.22 5.18 -8.10
CA HIS A 42 21.62 4.70 -9.42
C HIS A 42 23.09 5.06 -9.72
N ALA A 43 23.99 4.11 -9.47
CA ALA A 43 25.43 4.36 -9.50
C ALA A 43 25.98 4.82 -10.85
N LEU A 44 25.52 4.24 -11.97
CA LEU A 44 26.02 4.58 -13.30
C LEU A 44 25.60 5.98 -13.76
N PRO A 45 24.32 6.39 -13.68
CA PRO A 45 23.92 7.78 -13.94
C PRO A 45 24.70 8.80 -13.12
N ASN A 46 24.94 8.52 -11.82
CA ASN A 46 25.76 9.37 -10.97
C ASN A 46 27.22 9.42 -11.43
N LEU A 47 27.78 8.30 -11.91
CA LEU A 47 29.15 8.25 -12.43
C LEU A 47 29.30 9.06 -13.72
N VAL A 48 28.34 8.95 -14.64
CA VAL A 48 28.28 9.75 -15.86
C VAL A 48 28.19 11.24 -15.53
N PHE A 49 27.34 11.61 -14.57
CA PHE A 49 27.24 13.00 -14.11
C PHE A 49 28.54 13.50 -13.48
N MET A 50 29.21 12.69 -12.67
CA MET A 50 30.52 13.02 -12.11
C MET A 50 31.59 13.21 -13.19
N ALA A 51 31.61 12.33 -14.20
CA ALA A 51 32.53 12.44 -15.33
C ALA A 51 32.30 13.73 -16.12
N PHE A 52 31.03 14.10 -16.37
CA PHE A 52 30.65 15.38 -16.97
C PHE A 52 31.18 16.59 -16.16
N LEU A 53 31.07 16.54 -14.83
CA LEU A 53 31.59 17.58 -13.93
C LEU A 53 33.11 17.66 -13.86
N LEU A 54 33.82 16.54 -14.06
CA LEU A 54 35.29 16.48 -14.01
C LEU A 54 35.96 16.74 -15.36
N MET A 55 35.22 16.60 -16.47
CA MET A 55 35.74 16.78 -17.83
C MET A 55 36.58 18.07 -17.93
N PRO A 56 37.84 18.00 -18.41
CA PRO A 56 38.73 19.15 -18.44
C PRO A 56 38.26 20.15 -19.52
N ILE A 57 37.92 21.37 -19.09
CA ILE A 57 37.47 22.45 -19.99
C ILE A 57 38.39 23.65 -19.80
N PRO A 58 39.19 24.03 -20.83
CA PRO A 58 40.12 25.14 -20.74
C PRO A 58 39.45 26.50 -20.50
N SER A 59 38.31 26.74 -21.16
CA SER A 59 37.60 28.03 -21.11
C SER A 59 36.88 28.22 -19.78
N PRO A 60 37.19 29.29 -19.01
CA PRO A 60 36.46 29.60 -17.78
C PRO A 60 34.97 29.88 -17.99
N ARG A 61 34.58 30.37 -19.18
CA ARG A 61 33.18 30.63 -19.53
C ARG A 61 32.40 29.32 -19.69
N LEU A 62 32.95 28.37 -20.46
CA LEU A 62 32.34 27.05 -20.64
C LEU A 62 32.26 26.29 -19.31
N HIS A 63 33.24 26.46 -18.43
CA HIS A 63 33.19 25.91 -17.08
C HIS A 63 32.03 26.45 -16.24
N ARG A 64 31.73 27.76 -16.30
CA ARG A 64 30.55 28.34 -15.63
C ARG A 64 29.24 27.83 -16.23
N TRP A 65 29.14 27.80 -17.56
CA TRP A 65 27.98 27.26 -18.27
C TRP A 65 27.70 25.80 -17.92
N ARG A 66 28.75 24.97 -17.82
CA ARG A 66 28.64 23.60 -17.36
C ARG A 66 27.97 23.52 -15.99
N HIS A 67 28.34 24.37 -15.04
CA HIS A 67 27.73 24.36 -13.72
C HIS A 67 26.28 24.86 -13.73
N LEU A 68 25.95 25.85 -14.56
CA LEU A 68 24.57 26.28 -14.81
C LEU A 68 23.69 25.15 -15.35
N ILE A 69 24.20 24.37 -16.31
CA ILE A 69 23.51 23.20 -16.88
C ILE A 69 23.50 22.02 -15.89
N ALA A 70 24.56 21.86 -15.09
CA ALA A 70 24.67 20.79 -14.12
C ALA A 70 23.65 20.92 -12.99
N ILE A 71 23.22 22.13 -12.61
CA ILE A 71 22.21 22.35 -11.56
C ILE A 71 20.90 21.59 -11.85
N PRO A 72 20.18 21.84 -12.97
CA PRO A 72 18.94 21.12 -13.26
C PRO A 72 19.18 19.61 -13.46
N ILE A 73 20.29 19.20 -14.07
CA ILE A 73 20.64 17.78 -14.21
C ILE A 73 20.84 17.13 -12.83
N GLY A 74 21.57 17.79 -11.94
CA GLY A 74 21.85 17.31 -10.59
C GLY A 74 20.59 17.22 -9.73
N ILE A 75 19.66 18.19 -9.85
CA ILE A 75 18.35 18.13 -9.21
C ILE A 75 17.54 16.96 -9.75
N GLY A 76 17.43 16.81 -11.08
CA GLY A 76 16.70 15.72 -11.71
C GLY A 76 17.27 14.34 -11.34
N LEU A 77 18.60 14.21 -11.32
CA LEU A 77 19.27 12.98 -10.91
C LEU A 77 19.16 12.72 -9.39
N PHE A 78 19.06 13.76 -8.56
CA PHE A 78 18.79 13.58 -7.14
C PHE A 78 17.36 13.08 -6.93
N TYR A 79 16.39 13.71 -7.59
CA TYR A 79 14.99 13.28 -7.57
C TYR A 79 14.82 11.84 -8.05
N HIS A 80 15.50 11.48 -9.15
CA HIS A 80 15.50 10.12 -9.69
C HIS A 80 16.04 9.06 -8.71
N ASP A 81 16.96 9.44 -7.82
CA ASP A 81 17.49 8.54 -6.79
C ASP A 81 16.61 8.50 -5.53
N THR A 82 15.61 9.37 -5.40
CA THR A 82 14.70 9.36 -4.24
C THR A 82 13.60 8.31 -4.39
N TRP A 83 12.98 7.97 -3.27
CA TRP A 83 11.77 7.14 -3.23
C TRP A 83 10.49 7.92 -3.52
N LEU A 84 10.61 9.19 -3.91
CA LEU A 84 9.47 10.06 -4.16
C LEU A 84 8.70 9.62 -5.41
N PRO A 85 7.41 10.00 -5.51
CA PRO A 85 6.57 9.61 -6.63
C PRO A 85 7.17 10.09 -7.95
N GLY A 86 7.12 9.27 -8.99
CA GLY A 86 7.57 9.70 -10.32
C GLY A 86 6.77 10.92 -10.79
N ILE A 87 7.37 11.81 -11.58
CA ILE A 87 6.67 12.98 -12.14
C ILE A 87 5.40 12.54 -12.91
N ASN A 88 5.48 11.38 -13.58
CA ASN A 88 4.33 10.79 -14.27
C ASN A 88 3.20 10.39 -13.31
N SER A 89 3.51 9.88 -12.11
CA SER A 89 2.52 9.54 -11.08
C SER A 89 1.81 10.80 -10.56
N ILE A 90 2.56 11.89 -10.38
CA ILE A 90 2.01 13.19 -9.99
C ILE A 90 1.13 13.77 -11.10
N LEU A 91 1.52 13.60 -12.37
CA LEU A 91 0.76 14.06 -13.53
C LEU A 91 -0.50 13.21 -13.76
N SER A 92 -0.44 11.89 -13.62
CA SER A 92 -1.60 10.99 -13.76
C SER A 92 -2.59 11.14 -12.62
N GLN A 93 -2.11 11.45 -11.41
CA GLN A 93 -2.92 11.86 -10.27
C GLN A 93 -3.24 13.38 -10.27
N GLY A 94 -2.82 14.13 -11.30
CA GLY A 94 -2.93 15.59 -11.34
C GLY A 94 -4.36 16.12 -11.22
N SER A 95 -5.34 15.37 -11.73
CA SER A 95 -6.77 15.69 -11.55
C SER A 95 -7.26 15.47 -10.11
N GLN A 96 -6.61 14.60 -9.35
CA GLN A 96 -6.91 14.40 -7.93
C GLN A 96 -6.30 15.52 -7.09
N LEU A 97 -5.10 16.00 -7.45
CA LEU A 97 -4.47 17.17 -6.82
C LEU A 97 -5.30 18.46 -6.99
N THR A 98 -6.03 18.61 -8.10
CA THR A 98 -6.97 19.75 -8.28
C THR A 98 -8.18 19.71 -7.35
N GLY A 99 -8.50 18.54 -6.77
CA GLY A 99 -9.56 18.40 -5.78
C GLY A 99 -9.14 18.82 -4.36
N PHE A 100 -7.85 19.04 -4.11
CA PHE A 100 -7.35 19.40 -2.78
C PHE A 100 -7.61 20.86 -2.45
N SER A 101 -8.04 21.12 -1.21
CA SER A 101 -8.14 22.48 -0.70
C SER A 101 -6.75 23.11 -0.50
N ALA A 102 -6.65 24.43 -0.64
CA ALA A 102 -5.39 25.16 -0.50
C ALA A 102 -4.77 25.01 0.91
N ASP A 103 -5.60 24.96 1.94
CA ASP A 103 -5.17 24.74 3.32
C ASP A 103 -4.56 23.34 3.49
N TYR A 104 -5.17 22.31 2.89
CA TYR A 104 -4.62 20.94 2.90
C TYR A 104 -3.30 20.84 2.13
N LEU A 105 -3.16 21.51 0.99
CA LEU A 105 -1.89 21.56 0.24
C LEU A 105 -0.76 22.21 1.04
N LEU A 106 -1.06 23.26 1.80
CA LEU A 106 -0.08 23.92 2.67
C LEU A 106 0.32 23.01 3.84
N GLU A 107 -0.65 22.31 4.44
CA GLU A 107 -0.39 21.32 5.48
C GLU A 107 0.51 20.19 4.96
N LEU A 108 0.21 19.63 3.79
CA LEU A 108 1.00 18.59 3.15
C LEU A 108 2.43 19.05 2.88
N THR A 109 2.60 20.27 2.37
CA THR A 109 3.92 20.87 2.11
C THR A 109 4.74 21.01 3.40
N ASN A 110 4.11 21.44 4.49
CA ASN A 110 4.79 21.56 5.79
C ASN A 110 5.18 20.20 6.37
N ARG A 111 4.32 19.18 6.24
CA ARG A 111 4.60 17.80 6.66
C ARG A 111 5.76 17.19 5.87
N PHE A 112 5.92 17.57 4.61
CA PHE A 112 7.00 17.10 3.74
C PHE A 112 8.40 17.58 4.20
N ILE A 113 8.47 18.68 4.97
CA ILE A 113 9.74 19.26 5.39
C ILE A 113 10.19 18.66 6.73
N ASN A 114 11.22 17.81 6.67
CA ASN A 114 11.92 17.36 7.88
C ASN A 114 12.99 18.38 8.30
N TRP A 115 12.64 19.25 9.26
CA TRP A 115 13.55 20.28 9.79
C TRP A 115 14.82 19.74 10.43
N GLN A 116 14.79 18.52 10.99
CA GLN A 116 15.99 17.89 11.56
C GLN A 116 16.96 17.50 10.44
N MET A 117 16.46 16.97 9.33
CA MET A 117 17.28 16.65 8.15
C MET A 117 17.87 17.91 7.51
N ILE A 118 17.11 19.01 7.45
CA ILE A 118 17.63 20.31 7.00
C ILE A 118 18.73 20.80 7.94
N GLY A 119 18.53 20.73 9.26
CA GLY A 119 19.54 21.08 10.26
C GLY A 119 20.80 20.22 10.12
N ALA A 120 20.65 18.91 9.93
CA ALA A 120 21.75 17.98 9.71
C ALA A 120 22.51 18.31 8.41
N ALA A 121 21.79 18.59 7.31
CA ALA A 121 22.39 19.00 6.04
C ALA A 121 23.18 20.31 6.19
N PHE A 122 22.67 21.28 6.95
CA PHE A 122 23.38 22.51 7.26
C PHE A 122 24.67 22.25 8.05
N VAL A 123 24.62 21.43 9.10
CA VAL A 123 25.82 21.04 9.87
C VAL A 123 26.85 20.34 8.99
N LEU A 124 26.41 19.41 8.13
CA LEU A 124 27.29 18.73 7.17
C LEU A 124 27.90 19.70 6.15
N LEU A 125 27.17 20.74 5.73
CA LEU A 125 27.67 21.75 4.82
C LEU A 125 28.80 22.56 5.49
N ILE A 126 28.62 23.00 6.73
CA ILE A 126 29.66 23.70 7.50
C ILE A 126 30.89 22.81 7.70
N ALA A 127 30.68 21.55 8.08
CA ALA A 127 31.77 20.58 8.24
C ALA A 127 32.54 20.36 6.93
N TYR A 128 31.83 20.22 5.80
CA TYR A 128 32.44 20.12 4.48
C TYR A 128 33.28 21.36 4.15
N LEU A 129 32.73 22.57 4.35
CA LEU A 129 33.44 23.81 4.05
C LEU A 129 34.71 23.98 4.90
N PHE A 130 34.67 23.54 6.15
CA PHE A 130 35.84 23.53 7.05
C PHE A 130 36.90 22.51 6.58
N LEU A 131 36.50 21.26 6.35
CA LEU A 131 37.42 20.18 5.95
C LEU A 131 38.02 20.39 4.56
N ALA A 132 37.27 21.02 3.63
CA ALA A 132 37.74 21.31 2.29
C ALA A 132 38.94 22.27 2.25
N GLN A 133 39.23 23.00 3.35
CA GLN A 133 40.44 23.82 3.45
C GLN A 133 41.71 22.99 3.69
N TRP A 134 41.57 21.77 4.21
CA TRP A 134 42.68 20.91 4.67
C TRP A 134 42.85 19.69 3.76
N ILE A 135 41.74 19.20 3.21
CA ILE A 135 41.66 17.91 2.52
C ILE A 135 41.12 18.09 1.10
N ARG A 136 41.73 17.41 0.13
CA ARG A 136 41.21 17.32 -1.25
C ARG A 136 40.02 16.35 -1.33
N ILE A 137 38.85 16.80 -0.85
CA ILE A 137 37.62 15.99 -0.76
C ILE A 137 37.25 15.29 -2.07
N THR A 138 37.49 15.92 -3.23
CA THR A 138 37.21 15.31 -4.54
C THR A 138 37.85 13.95 -4.75
N VAL A 139 39.04 13.70 -4.19
CA VAL A 139 39.68 12.38 -4.30
C VAL A 139 38.81 11.30 -3.65
N PHE A 140 38.30 11.58 -2.45
CA PHE A 140 37.44 10.66 -1.70
C PHE A 140 36.07 10.49 -2.36
N THR A 141 35.47 11.58 -2.85
CA THR A 141 34.18 11.54 -3.55
C THR A 141 34.24 10.66 -4.80
N VAL A 142 35.30 10.82 -5.61
CA VAL A 142 35.52 10.03 -6.83
C VAL A 142 35.79 8.57 -6.46
N ALA A 143 36.67 8.32 -5.50
CA ALA A 143 36.99 6.96 -5.05
C ALA A 143 35.74 6.23 -4.56
N ALA A 144 34.89 6.88 -3.75
CA ALA A 144 33.64 6.31 -3.26
C ALA A 144 32.68 5.96 -4.40
N LEU A 145 32.48 6.85 -5.38
CA LEU A 145 31.56 6.57 -6.48
C LEU A 145 32.08 5.48 -7.43
N VAL A 146 33.39 5.48 -7.71
CA VAL A 146 34.01 4.41 -8.50
C VAL A 146 33.88 3.08 -7.77
N TRP A 147 34.14 3.04 -6.47
CA TRP A 147 33.96 1.86 -5.64
C TRP A 147 32.52 1.33 -5.70
N LEU A 148 31.52 2.20 -5.53
CA LEU A 148 30.10 1.82 -5.62
C LEU A 148 29.76 1.20 -6.99
N ASN A 149 30.29 1.76 -8.08
CA ASN A 149 30.06 1.21 -9.42
C ASN A 149 30.77 -0.14 -9.62
N VAL A 150 31.99 -0.31 -9.10
CA VAL A 150 32.72 -1.59 -9.17
C VAL A 150 31.97 -2.67 -8.39
N VAL A 151 31.50 -2.38 -7.18
CA VAL A 151 30.70 -3.31 -6.36
C VAL A 151 29.40 -3.69 -7.08
N ASN A 152 28.71 -2.72 -7.69
CA ASN A 152 27.46 -2.99 -8.42
C ASN A 152 27.65 -3.82 -9.69
N ILE A 153 28.78 -3.67 -10.40
CA ILE A 153 29.07 -4.46 -11.62
C ILE A 153 29.61 -5.85 -11.27
N ALA A 154 30.42 -5.97 -10.22
CA ALA A 154 31.06 -7.23 -9.82
C ALA A 154 30.17 -8.14 -8.94
N GLY A 155 29.02 -7.64 -8.48
CA GLY A 155 28.20 -8.30 -7.46
C GLY A 155 28.86 -8.29 -6.07
N PRO A 156 28.17 -8.75 -5.00
CA PRO A 156 28.70 -8.78 -3.65
C PRO A 156 29.72 -9.92 -3.50
N ALA A 157 30.88 -9.80 -4.15
CA ALA A 157 31.92 -10.83 -4.14
C ALA A 157 33.10 -10.50 -3.21
N ILE A 158 33.09 -9.35 -2.52
CA ILE A 158 34.19 -8.99 -1.61
C ILE A 158 33.65 -8.40 -0.30
N SER A 159 33.48 -9.26 0.71
CA SER A 159 33.25 -8.85 2.10
C SER A 159 34.60 -8.45 2.73
N LEU A 160 34.93 -7.15 2.71
CA LEU A 160 36.17 -6.60 3.29
C LEU A 160 36.02 -6.12 4.75
N LEU A 161 34.91 -6.46 5.41
CA LEU A 161 34.72 -6.18 6.84
C LEU A 161 34.39 -7.48 7.58
N PRO A 162 35.01 -7.74 8.74
CA PRO A 162 34.49 -8.77 9.63
C PRO A 162 33.16 -8.27 10.18
N THR A 163 32.06 -8.79 9.65
CA THR A 163 30.73 -8.57 10.24
C THR A 163 30.70 -9.30 11.57
N THR A 164 30.84 -8.57 12.67
CA THR A 164 30.39 -9.04 13.97
C THR A 164 28.87 -9.18 13.90
N ASN A 165 28.41 -10.39 13.59
CA ASN A 165 27.03 -10.80 13.80
C ASN A 165 26.76 -10.84 15.31
N THR A 166 26.54 -9.70 15.95
CA THR A 166 25.74 -9.66 17.17
C THR A 166 24.27 -9.66 16.77
N ALA A 167 23.83 -10.79 16.21
CA ALA A 167 22.46 -11.21 16.35
C ALA A 167 22.36 -11.76 17.77
N THR A 168 21.71 -11.02 18.67
CA THR A 168 21.10 -11.63 19.85
C THR A 168 20.04 -12.59 19.36
N VAL A 169 20.45 -13.85 19.19
CA VAL A 169 19.57 -14.99 19.02
C VAL A 169 18.84 -15.18 20.33
N THR A 170 17.64 -14.62 20.45
CA THR A 170 16.61 -15.26 21.27
C THR A 170 16.15 -16.48 20.49
N ASP A 171 16.74 -17.62 20.83
CA ASP A 171 16.30 -18.94 20.43
C ASP A 171 14.80 -19.08 20.71
N THR A 172 14.00 -18.98 19.66
CA THR A 172 12.70 -19.64 19.62
C THR A 172 12.86 -20.76 18.60
N PRO A 173 12.66 -22.04 18.97
CA PRO A 173 12.99 -23.15 18.08
C PRO A 173 12.23 -23.02 16.76
N SER A 174 13.00 -22.96 15.67
CA SER A 174 12.48 -23.15 14.33
C SER A 174 11.94 -24.56 14.21
N THR A 175 10.62 -24.69 14.17
CA THR A 175 9.97 -25.92 13.73
C THR A 175 10.35 -26.16 12.26
N PRO A 176 10.73 -27.38 11.88
CA PRO A 176 11.02 -27.73 10.48
C PRO A 176 9.80 -27.44 9.61
N ALA A 177 10.06 -27.03 8.36
CA ALA A 177 9.03 -26.85 7.33
C ALA A 177 8.07 -28.04 7.32
N THR A 178 6.89 -27.84 7.90
CA THR A 178 5.80 -28.80 7.86
C THR A 178 5.27 -28.82 6.44
N ALA A 179 5.11 -30.04 5.93
CA ALA A 179 4.52 -30.35 4.63
C ALA A 179 3.31 -29.45 4.30
N THR A 180 3.26 -29.03 3.04
CA THR A 180 2.10 -28.45 2.37
C THR A 180 0.79 -28.98 2.94
N ALA A 181 0.06 -28.11 3.64
CA ALA A 181 -1.36 -28.32 3.87
C ALA A 181 -2.06 -28.40 2.50
N PRO A 182 -3.02 -29.31 2.30
CA PRO A 182 -3.77 -29.39 1.05
C PRO A 182 -4.61 -28.11 0.91
N GLY A 183 -4.14 -27.16 0.09
CA GLY A 183 -4.83 -25.88 -0.17
C GLY A 183 -3.93 -24.67 -0.49
N GLY A 184 -2.62 -24.74 -0.25
CA GLY A 184 -1.69 -23.63 -0.50
C GLY A 184 -0.86 -23.79 -1.78
N ASN A 185 -1.41 -23.43 -2.95
CA ASN A 185 -0.62 -23.26 -4.19
C ASN A 185 0.06 -21.88 -4.20
N LEU A 186 0.92 -21.60 -3.22
CA LEU A 186 1.76 -20.40 -3.28
C LEU A 186 2.94 -20.65 -4.24
N PRO A 187 3.36 -19.66 -5.05
CA PRO A 187 4.51 -19.85 -5.92
C PRO A 187 5.77 -20.19 -5.10
N ALA A 188 6.62 -21.08 -5.62
CA ALA A 188 7.84 -21.47 -4.93
C ALA A 188 8.92 -20.39 -5.09
N ALA A 189 9.38 -19.81 -3.97
CA ALA A 189 10.44 -18.80 -3.96
C ALA A 189 11.84 -19.44 -4.03
N ASN A 190 12.19 -20.02 -5.18
CA ASN A 190 13.44 -20.78 -5.39
C ASN A 190 14.58 -19.94 -5.97
N GLY A 191 15.78 -20.09 -5.41
CA GLY A 191 17.00 -19.45 -5.93
C GLY A 191 17.26 -18.04 -5.37
N PRO A 192 18.42 -17.43 -5.69
CA PRO A 192 18.80 -16.13 -5.13
C PRO A 192 17.86 -15.01 -5.61
N PRO A 193 17.65 -13.95 -4.81
CA PRO A 193 16.74 -12.84 -5.14
C PRO A 193 17.35 -11.88 -6.18
N THR A 194 17.55 -12.38 -7.40
CA THR A 194 17.97 -11.58 -8.55
C THR A 194 16.77 -10.95 -9.25
N ASN A 195 16.97 -9.90 -10.05
CA ASN A 195 15.89 -9.27 -10.84
C ASN A 195 15.13 -10.27 -11.71
N ALA A 196 15.85 -11.23 -12.31
CA ALA A 196 15.26 -12.27 -13.13
C ALA A 196 14.37 -13.22 -12.32
N ASN A 197 14.86 -13.71 -11.17
CA ASN A 197 14.11 -14.65 -10.33
C ASN A 197 12.89 -14.00 -9.67
N LEU A 198 13.01 -12.75 -9.22
CA LEU A 198 11.89 -12.00 -8.65
C LEU A 198 10.82 -11.71 -9.71
N THR A 199 11.22 -11.33 -10.91
CA THR A 199 10.28 -11.13 -12.03
C THR A 199 9.60 -12.43 -12.43
N ALA A 200 10.35 -13.53 -12.54
CA ALA A 200 9.77 -14.85 -12.84
C ALA A 200 8.79 -15.32 -11.75
N TYR A 201 9.10 -15.08 -10.47
CA TYR A 201 8.20 -15.37 -9.35
C TYR A 201 6.87 -14.60 -9.47
N LEU A 202 6.94 -13.30 -9.79
CA LEU A 202 5.76 -12.47 -10.00
C LEU A 202 4.93 -12.93 -11.21
N GLU A 203 5.58 -13.28 -12.33
CA GLU A 203 4.90 -13.80 -13.52
C GLU A 203 4.22 -15.16 -13.24
N GLN A 204 4.90 -16.05 -12.52
CA GLN A 204 4.33 -17.33 -12.08
C GLN A 204 3.13 -17.13 -11.16
N PHE A 205 3.19 -16.16 -10.25
CA PHE A 205 2.06 -15.77 -9.42
C PHE A 205 0.85 -15.40 -10.28
N TYR A 206 0.98 -14.48 -11.23
CA TYR A 206 -0.16 -14.11 -12.10
C TYR A 206 -0.69 -15.27 -12.92
N GLN A 207 0.18 -16.15 -13.42
CA GLN A 207 -0.25 -17.34 -14.17
C GLN A 207 -1.09 -18.29 -13.31
N GLN A 208 -0.70 -18.48 -12.04
CA GLN A 208 -1.45 -19.29 -11.09
C GLN A 208 -2.78 -18.61 -10.73
N GLU A 209 -2.77 -17.32 -10.37
CA GLU A 209 -3.96 -16.56 -9.99
C GLU A 209 -5.01 -16.52 -11.11
N LYS A 210 -4.60 -16.37 -12.38
CA LYS A 210 -5.51 -16.36 -13.54
C LYS A 210 -6.37 -17.63 -13.65
N ALA A 211 -5.91 -18.76 -13.12
CA ALA A 211 -6.66 -20.02 -13.14
C ALA A 211 -7.55 -20.23 -11.92
N ARG A 212 -7.47 -19.37 -10.89
CA ARG A 212 -8.21 -19.52 -9.63
C ARG A 212 -9.56 -18.81 -9.72
N ALA A 213 -10.60 -19.49 -9.27
CA ALA A 213 -11.93 -18.92 -9.08
C ALA A 213 -12.66 -19.60 -7.93
N THR A 214 -13.46 -18.84 -7.19
CA THR A 214 -14.45 -19.41 -6.27
C THR A 214 -15.60 -19.97 -7.09
N THR A 215 -15.96 -21.22 -6.82
CA THR A 215 -17.15 -21.82 -7.42
C THR A 215 -18.37 -21.53 -6.55
N PHE A 216 -19.33 -20.78 -7.08
CA PHE A 216 -20.66 -20.63 -6.47
C PHE A 216 -21.60 -21.73 -6.98
N PRO A 217 -22.59 -22.17 -6.19
CA PRO A 217 -23.60 -23.10 -6.67
C PRO A 217 -24.39 -22.49 -7.82
N VAL A 218 -24.91 -23.32 -8.73
CA VAL A 218 -25.74 -22.86 -9.85
C VAL A 218 -27.12 -22.38 -9.36
N ALA A 219 -27.63 -23.00 -8.29
CA ALA A 219 -28.87 -22.62 -7.62
C ALA A 219 -28.78 -22.96 -6.13
N LEU A 220 -29.53 -22.24 -5.30
CA LEU A 220 -29.68 -22.56 -3.88
C LEU A 220 -30.58 -23.79 -3.70
N PRO A 221 -30.33 -24.62 -2.67
CA PRO A 221 -31.24 -25.72 -2.34
C PRO A 221 -32.60 -25.20 -1.86
N ALA A 222 -33.65 -26.00 -1.99
CA ALA A 222 -35.03 -25.58 -1.66
C ALA A 222 -35.22 -25.20 -0.18
N ASP A 223 -34.39 -25.75 0.71
CA ASP A 223 -34.38 -25.46 2.15
C ASP A 223 -33.40 -24.33 2.53
N ALA A 224 -32.83 -23.62 1.55
CA ALA A 224 -31.95 -22.48 1.80
C ALA A 224 -32.67 -21.37 2.56
N GLN A 225 -32.00 -20.82 3.56
CA GLN A 225 -32.52 -19.76 4.42
C GLN A 225 -32.16 -18.39 3.84
N PRO A 226 -33.10 -17.44 3.79
CA PRO A 226 -32.78 -16.07 3.40
C PRO A 226 -31.96 -15.36 4.49
N PHE A 227 -31.02 -14.52 4.06
CA PHE A 227 -30.23 -13.63 4.90
C PHE A 227 -29.65 -12.48 4.06
N ASP A 228 -29.14 -11.46 4.74
CA ASP A 228 -28.49 -10.31 4.12
C ASP A 228 -26.95 -10.44 4.19
N VAL A 229 -26.24 -10.04 3.14
CA VAL A 229 -24.79 -9.85 3.14
C VAL A 229 -24.52 -8.35 3.19
N LEU A 230 -23.78 -7.89 4.20
CA LEU A 230 -23.36 -6.49 4.34
C LEU A 230 -21.84 -6.41 4.33
N ILE A 231 -21.26 -5.92 3.23
CA ILE A 231 -19.82 -5.72 3.09
C ILE A 231 -19.50 -4.24 3.39
N ILE A 232 -18.81 -4.01 4.51
CA ILE A 232 -18.35 -2.70 4.96
C ILE A 232 -16.88 -2.56 4.57
N ASN A 233 -16.63 -1.76 3.55
CA ASN A 233 -15.31 -1.51 2.99
C ASN A 233 -14.77 -0.17 3.51
N ILE A 234 -13.72 -0.22 4.33
CA ILE A 234 -13.25 0.95 5.10
C ILE A 234 -11.95 1.47 4.49
N CYS A 235 -11.94 2.72 4.04
CA CYS A 235 -10.74 3.39 3.60
C CYS A 235 -9.78 3.67 4.77
N SER A 236 -8.47 3.56 4.54
CA SER A 236 -7.42 4.06 5.45
C SER A 236 -7.42 3.39 6.83
N LEU A 237 -7.38 2.05 6.86
CA LEU A 237 -7.30 1.23 8.07
C LEU A 237 -6.44 -0.03 7.87
N ALA A 238 -5.27 -0.08 8.50
CA ALA A 238 -4.41 -1.26 8.59
C ALA A 238 -4.04 -1.60 10.04
N TRP A 239 -3.45 -2.79 10.26
CA TRP A 239 -2.97 -3.19 11.59
C TRP A 239 -1.92 -2.21 12.14
N ALA A 240 -1.02 -1.72 11.29
CA ALA A 240 0.00 -0.74 11.68
C ALA A 240 -0.62 0.58 12.16
N ASP A 241 -1.72 1.03 11.55
CA ASP A 241 -2.42 2.24 11.99
C ASP A 241 -3.05 2.03 13.36
N LEU A 242 -3.69 0.87 13.58
CA LEU A 242 -4.28 0.50 14.88
C LEU A 242 -3.24 0.43 15.99
N ASP A 243 -2.05 -0.09 15.68
CA ASP A 243 -0.93 -0.13 16.62
C ASP A 243 -0.45 1.29 16.96
N ALA A 244 -0.32 2.15 15.95
CA ALA A 244 0.13 3.54 16.13
C ALA A 244 -0.81 4.36 17.04
N VAL A 245 -2.12 4.05 17.05
CA VAL A 245 -3.11 4.76 17.88
C VAL A 245 -3.66 3.94 19.04
N ASN A 246 -3.05 2.79 19.34
CA ASN A 246 -3.45 1.90 20.44
C ASN A 246 -4.92 1.42 20.40
N LEU A 247 -5.47 1.18 19.20
CA LEU A 247 -6.84 0.69 18.98
C LEU A 247 -6.92 -0.78 18.54
N ARG A 248 -5.80 -1.51 18.59
CA ARG A 248 -5.75 -2.95 18.22
C ARG A 248 -6.76 -3.80 19.00
N ASN A 249 -6.99 -3.45 20.26
CA ASN A 249 -7.85 -4.21 21.18
C ASN A 249 -9.25 -3.60 21.34
N HIS A 250 -9.70 -2.79 20.38
CA HIS A 250 -11.05 -2.22 20.43
C HIS A 250 -12.13 -3.33 20.52
N PRO A 251 -13.19 -3.19 21.35
CA PRO A 251 -14.22 -4.22 21.55
C PRO A 251 -14.90 -4.73 20.28
N LEU A 252 -14.96 -3.91 19.22
CA LEU A 252 -15.46 -4.29 17.91
C LEU A 252 -14.84 -5.61 17.41
N TRP A 253 -13.51 -5.75 17.50
CA TRP A 253 -12.79 -6.90 16.97
C TRP A 253 -13.11 -8.19 17.73
N ALA A 254 -13.34 -8.09 19.04
CA ALA A 254 -13.71 -9.21 19.88
C ALA A 254 -15.13 -9.74 19.61
N LYS A 255 -16.00 -8.94 18.95
CA LYS A 255 -17.36 -9.38 18.57
C LYS A 255 -17.40 -10.25 17.33
N MET A 256 -16.35 -10.26 16.51
CA MET A 256 -16.30 -11.02 15.25
C MET A 256 -16.35 -12.53 15.50
N ASP A 257 -16.87 -13.29 14.55
CA ASP A 257 -16.82 -14.75 14.62
C ASP A 257 -15.56 -15.30 13.93
N ILE A 258 -15.11 -14.65 12.84
CA ILE A 258 -13.89 -14.99 12.10
C ILE A 258 -13.06 -13.72 11.93
N MET A 259 -11.74 -13.81 12.15
CA MET A 259 -10.78 -12.72 11.93
C MET A 259 -9.62 -13.21 11.06
N PHE A 260 -9.40 -12.56 9.92
CA PHE A 260 -8.16 -12.71 9.17
C PHE A 260 -7.10 -11.80 9.78
N THR A 261 -6.05 -12.40 10.33
CA THR A 261 -4.94 -11.68 10.96
C THR A 261 -3.74 -11.53 10.03
N ASN A 262 -3.79 -12.12 8.84
CA ASN A 262 -2.77 -12.03 7.78
C ASN A 262 -3.40 -11.80 6.40
N PHE A 263 -4.28 -10.79 6.32
CA PHE A 263 -4.95 -10.40 5.09
C PHE A 263 -4.16 -9.32 4.34
N ASN A 264 -3.96 -9.50 3.04
CA ASN A 264 -3.34 -8.53 2.16
C ASN A 264 -4.38 -7.88 1.24
N SER A 265 -4.54 -6.55 1.31
CA SER A 265 -5.40 -5.79 0.40
C SER A 265 -4.86 -5.67 -1.03
N ALA A 266 -3.60 -6.04 -1.25
CA ALA A 266 -2.93 -6.06 -2.55
C ALA A 266 -2.79 -4.70 -3.27
N THR A 267 -3.11 -3.59 -2.61
CA THR A 267 -2.99 -2.23 -3.14
C THR A 267 -3.08 -1.22 -1.99
N ALA A 268 -2.58 -0.01 -2.22
CA ALA A 268 -2.69 1.11 -1.29
C ALA A 268 -3.59 2.25 -1.81
N TYR A 269 -4.30 2.03 -2.91
CA TYR A 269 -5.27 2.95 -3.49
C TYR A 269 -6.71 2.43 -3.35
N SER A 270 -7.64 3.32 -2.98
CA SER A 270 -9.05 3.02 -2.72
C SER A 270 -9.79 2.39 -3.90
N GLY A 271 -9.72 3.02 -5.06
CA GLY A 271 -10.38 2.53 -6.29
C GLY A 271 -9.98 1.10 -6.65
N PRO A 272 -8.68 0.83 -6.85
CA PRO A 272 -8.16 -0.53 -7.02
C PRO A 272 -8.57 -1.50 -5.90
N ALA A 273 -8.60 -1.08 -4.63
CA ALA A 273 -8.99 -1.95 -3.52
C ALA A 273 -10.46 -2.38 -3.63
N ALA A 274 -11.35 -1.43 -3.93
CA ALA A 274 -12.76 -1.70 -4.18
C ALA A 274 -12.96 -2.63 -5.39
N ILE A 275 -12.25 -2.39 -6.50
CA ILE A 275 -12.32 -3.27 -7.69
C ILE A 275 -11.86 -4.69 -7.33
N ARG A 276 -10.74 -4.85 -6.60
CA ARG A 276 -10.24 -6.16 -6.17
C ARG A 276 -11.23 -6.91 -5.28
N LEU A 277 -11.90 -6.20 -4.37
CA LEU A 277 -12.96 -6.76 -3.53
C LEU A 277 -14.21 -7.14 -4.33
N LEU A 278 -14.65 -6.28 -5.25
CA LEU A 278 -15.83 -6.55 -6.08
C LEU A 278 -15.56 -7.71 -7.06
N ARG A 279 -14.29 -7.90 -7.48
CA ARG A 279 -13.81 -9.02 -8.28
C ARG A 279 -13.23 -10.19 -7.46
N ALA A 280 -13.61 -10.30 -6.19
CA ALA A 280 -13.04 -11.27 -5.24
C ALA A 280 -13.18 -12.74 -5.66
N SER A 281 -14.08 -13.09 -6.58
CA SER A 281 -14.35 -14.48 -6.94
C SER A 281 -13.35 -15.07 -7.95
N CYS A 282 -12.31 -14.33 -8.33
CA CYS A 282 -11.17 -14.82 -9.11
C CYS A 282 -9.85 -14.52 -8.40
N GLY A 283 -8.77 -15.20 -8.82
CA GLY A 283 -7.43 -14.91 -8.32
C GLY A 283 -6.97 -13.48 -8.63
N GLN A 284 -5.98 -13.02 -7.89
CA GLN A 284 -5.47 -11.65 -7.92
C GLN A 284 -4.89 -11.28 -9.31
N PRO A 285 -5.46 -10.26 -9.99
CA PRO A 285 -4.89 -9.73 -11.22
C PRO A 285 -3.77 -8.70 -10.94
N SER A 286 -3.00 -8.37 -11.96
CA SER A 286 -2.10 -7.20 -11.96
C SER A 286 -2.88 -5.89 -11.83
N HIS A 287 -2.23 -4.79 -11.46
CA HIS A 287 -2.89 -3.47 -11.42
C HIS A 287 -3.50 -3.10 -12.78
N HIS A 288 -2.76 -3.30 -13.87
CA HIS A 288 -3.23 -3.02 -15.24
C HIS A 288 -4.50 -3.81 -15.58
N ASP A 289 -4.55 -5.10 -15.21
CA ASP A 289 -5.67 -5.97 -15.56
C ASP A 289 -6.95 -5.69 -14.75
N LEU A 290 -6.88 -4.89 -13.68
CA LEU A 290 -8.07 -4.40 -12.95
C LEU A 290 -8.97 -3.53 -13.83
N TYR A 291 -8.36 -2.79 -14.76
CA TYR A 291 -9.08 -1.87 -15.65
C TYR A 291 -9.42 -2.50 -17.00
N GLN A 292 -9.11 -3.78 -17.18
CA GLN A 292 -9.57 -4.59 -18.30
C GLN A 292 -10.87 -5.34 -17.92
N PRO A 293 -11.68 -5.77 -18.91
CA PRO A 293 -12.83 -6.62 -18.67
C PRO A 293 -12.44 -7.92 -17.96
N ALA A 294 -13.20 -8.32 -16.95
CA ALA A 294 -13.05 -9.61 -16.28
C ALA A 294 -14.19 -10.56 -16.67
N ASN A 295 -13.98 -11.87 -16.47
CA ASN A 295 -15.06 -12.84 -16.63
C ASN A 295 -16.16 -12.57 -15.59
N GLN A 296 -17.44 -12.72 -15.96
CA GLN A 296 -18.56 -12.43 -15.05
C GLN A 296 -18.50 -13.21 -13.73
N GLN A 297 -17.90 -14.42 -13.73
CA GLN A 297 -17.75 -15.22 -12.52
C GLN A 297 -16.81 -14.60 -11.48
N CYS A 298 -16.01 -13.59 -11.84
CA CYS A 298 -15.12 -12.92 -10.91
C CYS A 298 -15.87 -11.93 -10.01
N TYR A 299 -17.03 -11.44 -10.43
CA TYR A 299 -17.80 -10.42 -9.73
C TYR A 299 -18.63 -11.04 -8.60
N LEU A 300 -18.21 -10.79 -7.36
CA LEU A 300 -18.81 -11.38 -6.16
C LEU A 300 -20.31 -11.07 -6.07
N PHE A 301 -20.69 -9.81 -6.31
CA PHE A 301 -22.08 -9.37 -6.22
C PHE A 301 -22.96 -9.93 -7.34
N ASP A 302 -22.41 -10.27 -8.50
CA ASP A 302 -23.18 -10.91 -9.57
C ASP A 302 -23.38 -12.39 -9.31
N ASN A 303 -22.38 -13.06 -8.72
CA ASN A 303 -22.52 -14.42 -8.23
C ASN A 303 -23.64 -14.50 -7.17
N LEU A 304 -23.68 -13.54 -6.24
CA LEU A 304 -24.77 -13.41 -5.28
C LEU A 304 -26.10 -13.07 -5.96
N ALA A 305 -26.13 -12.16 -6.94
CA ALA A 305 -27.36 -11.79 -7.65
C ALA A 305 -27.99 -12.99 -8.39
N LYS A 306 -27.18 -13.87 -9.01
CA LYS A 306 -27.64 -15.12 -9.63
C LYS A 306 -28.30 -16.08 -8.63
N LEU A 307 -27.96 -15.98 -7.35
CA LEU A 307 -28.55 -16.74 -6.25
C LEU A 307 -29.72 -16.02 -5.57
N GLY A 308 -30.18 -14.90 -6.14
CA GLY A 308 -31.35 -14.16 -5.67
C GLY A 308 -31.06 -13.08 -4.62
N PHE A 309 -29.80 -12.73 -4.38
CA PHE A 309 -29.45 -11.60 -3.51
C PHE A 309 -29.59 -10.29 -4.27
N LYS A 310 -30.52 -9.43 -3.87
CA LYS A 310 -30.68 -8.10 -4.45
C LYS A 310 -29.47 -7.22 -4.10
N GLN A 311 -28.77 -6.73 -5.12
CA GLN A 311 -27.64 -5.80 -4.94
C GLN A 311 -28.11 -4.45 -4.38
N GLN A 312 -27.31 -3.89 -3.48
CA GLN A 312 -27.51 -2.58 -2.86
C GLN A 312 -26.16 -1.85 -2.75
N LEU A 313 -26.20 -0.53 -2.83
CA LEU A 313 -25.03 0.32 -2.75
C LEU A 313 -25.24 1.41 -1.70
N MET A 314 -24.27 1.57 -0.81
CA MET A 314 -24.22 2.62 0.20
C MET A 314 -22.83 3.24 0.20
N LEU A 315 -22.76 4.53 0.49
CA LEU A 315 -21.53 5.28 0.70
C LEU A 315 -21.79 6.31 1.80
N ASP A 316 -20.81 6.60 2.64
CA ASP A 316 -20.83 7.74 3.57
C ASP A 316 -20.35 9.05 2.91
N HIS A 317 -20.14 9.01 1.59
CA HIS A 317 -19.67 10.08 0.74
C HIS A 317 -20.32 9.96 -0.64
N SER A 318 -20.07 10.89 -1.57
CA SER A 318 -20.65 10.90 -2.92
C SER A 318 -19.96 9.92 -3.86
N GLY A 319 -18.72 9.56 -3.56
CA GLY A 319 -17.82 8.81 -4.45
C GLY A 319 -17.37 9.59 -5.69
N VAL A 320 -17.49 10.92 -5.71
CA VAL A 320 -17.02 11.76 -6.83
C VAL A 320 -15.49 11.86 -6.85
N PHE A 321 -14.86 12.07 -5.70
CA PHE A 321 -13.40 12.18 -5.63
C PHE A 321 -12.72 10.92 -6.18
N GLY A 322 -11.66 11.11 -6.96
CA GLY A 322 -10.91 10.02 -7.60
C GLY A 322 -11.73 9.19 -8.58
N ASN A 323 -12.94 9.62 -8.97
CA ASN A 323 -13.91 8.82 -9.74
C ASN A 323 -14.31 7.51 -9.04
N PHE A 324 -14.28 7.44 -7.71
CA PHE A 324 -14.51 6.19 -6.97
C PHE A 324 -15.84 5.49 -7.33
N LEU A 325 -16.97 6.21 -7.30
CA LEU A 325 -18.28 5.64 -7.64
C LEU A 325 -18.35 5.21 -9.11
N LYS A 326 -17.64 5.91 -10.01
CA LYS A 326 -17.53 5.51 -11.40
C LYS A 326 -16.78 4.18 -11.52
N GLU A 327 -15.68 4.01 -10.78
CA GLU A 327 -14.91 2.76 -10.79
C GLU A 327 -15.69 1.57 -10.21
N VAL A 328 -16.43 1.80 -9.12
CA VAL A 328 -17.34 0.81 -8.53
C VAL A 328 -18.41 0.36 -9.54
N ARG A 329 -18.91 1.27 -10.38
CA ARG A 329 -19.90 0.97 -11.42
C ARG A 329 -19.29 0.30 -12.63
N GLU A 330 -18.18 0.80 -13.16
CA GLU A 330 -17.62 0.35 -14.45
C GLU A 330 -16.73 -0.89 -14.30
N GLN A 331 -15.84 -0.91 -13.30
CA GLN A 331 -14.91 -2.02 -13.10
C GLN A 331 -15.42 -3.02 -12.05
N GLY A 332 -16.25 -2.58 -11.11
CA GLY A 332 -16.87 -3.41 -10.06
C GLY A 332 -18.27 -3.96 -10.36
N ASP A 333 -18.90 -3.51 -11.46
CA ASP A 333 -20.24 -3.89 -11.94
C ASP A 333 -21.40 -3.73 -10.93
N ILE A 334 -21.31 -2.76 -10.02
CA ILE A 334 -22.43 -2.43 -9.11
C ILE A 334 -23.32 -1.36 -9.73
N GLN A 335 -24.45 -1.78 -10.30
CA GLN A 335 -25.44 -0.86 -10.92
C GLN A 335 -26.58 -0.45 -9.97
N ALA A 336 -26.61 -0.99 -8.75
CA ALA A 336 -27.61 -0.63 -7.76
C ALA A 336 -27.61 0.89 -7.50
N PRO A 337 -28.79 1.53 -7.35
CA PRO A 337 -28.84 2.95 -7.01
C PRO A 337 -28.20 3.18 -5.64
N LEU A 338 -27.46 4.28 -5.54
CA LEU A 338 -26.89 4.72 -4.26
C LEU A 338 -28.03 5.00 -3.27
N MET A 339 -27.95 4.42 -2.08
CA MET A 339 -28.90 4.70 -1.00
C MET A 339 -28.93 6.20 -0.71
N SER A 340 -30.13 6.77 -0.58
CA SER A 340 -30.28 8.20 -0.30
C SER A 340 -29.59 8.59 1.01
N GLN A 341 -28.77 9.64 0.92
CA GLN A 341 -28.09 10.29 2.05
C GLN A 341 -28.88 11.49 2.59
N ALA A 342 -30.05 11.79 2.00
CA ALA A 342 -30.86 12.94 2.40
C ALA A 342 -31.26 12.87 3.89
N GLY A 343 -31.05 13.96 4.62
CA GLY A 343 -31.37 14.05 6.05
C GLY A 343 -30.44 13.26 6.98
N ILE A 344 -29.32 12.72 6.48
CA ILE A 344 -28.24 12.19 7.32
C ILE A 344 -27.31 13.34 7.72
N GLY A 345 -26.96 13.42 9.00
CA GLY A 345 -26.00 14.42 9.49
C GLY A 345 -24.55 14.07 9.17
N ASN A 346 -23.64 15.02 9.32
CA ASN A 346 -22.20 14.81 9.18
C ASN A 346 -21.42 15.59 10.25
N GLU A 347 -20.38 14.98 10.80
CA GLU A 347 -19.44 15.61 11.75
C GLU A 347 -18.07 15.86 11.12
N LEU A 348 -17.81 15.19 9.99
CA LEU A 348 -16.61 15.34 9.19
C LEU A 348 -16.96 15.94 7.83
N ALA A 349 -15.98 16.62 7.26
CA ALA A 349 -15.91 16.95 5.85
C ALA A 349 -14.60 16.39 5.29
N SER A 350 -14.65 15.90 4.05
CA SER A 350 -13.49 15.48 3.27
C SER A 350 -12.55 16.67 3.02
N PHE A 351 -11.32 16.37 2.59
CA PHE A 351 -10.28 17.37 2.28
C PHE A 351 -10.66 18.34 1.14
N ASP A 352 -11.61 17.93 0.29
CA ASP A 352 -12.23 18.72 -0.78
C ASP A 352 -13.50 19.48 -0.31
N GLY A 353 -13.89 19.30 0.95
CA GLY A 353 -15.00 19.99 1.61
C GLY A 353 -16.35 19.29 1.51
N GLU A 354 -16.43 18.14 0.86
CA GLU A 354 -17.65 17.34 0.80
C GLU A 354 -18.03 16.79 2.20
N PRO A 355 -19.33 16.75 2.58
CA PRO A 355 -19.75 16.08 3.81
C PRO A 355 -19.40 14.59 3.82
N ILE A 356 -18.91 14.10 4.97
CA ILE A 356 -18.80 12.67 5.26
C ILE A 356 -19.89 12.32 6.28
N TYR A 357 -20.91 11.62 5.80
CA TYR A 357 -22.13 11.31 6.51
C TYR A 357 -21.90 10.41 7.73
N ASN A 358 -22.77 10.51 8.73
CA ASN A 358 -22.69 9.69 9.93
C ASN A 358 -22.97 8.21 9.63
N ASP A 359 -21.98 7.34 9.87
CA ASP A 359 -22.03 5.92 9.51
C ASP A 359 -23.15 5.18 10.23
N LEU A 360 -23.31 5.41 11.54
CA LEU A 360 -24.35 4.76 12.34
C LEU A 360 -25.76 5.15 11.85
N GLN A 361 -25.98 6.39 11.44
CA GLN A 361 -27.28 6.81 10.88
C GLN A 361 -27.57 6.14 9.53
N LEU A 362 -26.55 5.99 8.66
CA LEU A 362 -26.68 5.27 7.40
C LEU A 362 -26.97 3.78 7.63
N LEU A 363 -26.24 3.15 8.55
CA LEU A 363 -26.43 1.74 8.92
C LEU A 363 -27.81 1.49 9.54
N ASN A 364 -28.30 2.40 10.38
CA ASN A 364 -29.65 2.31 10.93
C ASN A 364 -30.73 2.48 9.86
N ARG A 365 -30.53 3.41 8.92
CA ARG A 365 -31.42 3.57 7.75
C ARG A 365 -31.45 2.30 6.91
N TRP A 366 -30.29 1.68 6.67
CA TRP A 366 -30.22 0.39 5.97
C TRP A 366 -30.98 -0.70 6.72
N LEU A 367 -30.77 -0.83 8.03
CA LEU A 367 -31.46 -1.82 8.85
C LEU A 367 -32.98 -1.63 8.83
N ASP A 368 -33.46 -0.39 8.85
CA ASP A 368 -34.88 -0.09 8.72
C ASP A 368 -35.45 -0.46 7.34
N GLN A 369 -34.67 -0.30 6.27
CA GLN A 369 -35.06 -0.78 4.94
C GLN A 369 -35.11 -2.31 4.89
N GLN A 370 -34.14 -3.00 5.50
CA GLN A 370 -34.14 -4.45 5.57
C GLN A 370 -35.36 -4.99 6.33
N LYS A 371 -35.67 -4.43 7.50
CA LYS A 371 -36.87 -4.80 8.27
C LYS A 371 -38.16 -4.65 7.45
N LYS A 372 -38.27 -3.62 6.61
CA LYS A 372 -39.41 -3.40 5.71
C LYS A 372 -39.42 -4.35 4.50
N GLY A 373 -38.25 -4.83 4.09
CA GLY A 373 -38.08 -5.74 2.96
C GLY A 373 -38.47 -7.20 3.22
N GLY A 374 -38.82 -7.56 4.47
CA GLY A 374 -39.15 -8.94 4.84
C GLY A 374 -37.96 -9.89 4.67
N ASP A 375 -38.21 -11.14 4.30
CA ASP A 375 -37.18 -12.18 4.17
C ASP A 375 -36.46 -12.18 2.82
N ALA A 376 -36.38 -11.03 2.13
CA ALA A 376 -35.61 -10.92 0.90
C ALA A 376 -34.11 -11.10 1.17
N ARG A 377 -33.40 -11.79 0.26
CA ARG A 377 -31.93 -11.85 0.26
C ARG A 377 -31.39 -10.55 -0.31
N THR A 378 -30.46 -9.90 0.38
CA THR A 378 -29.78 -8.70 -0.14
C THR A 378 -28.27 -8.82 -0.01
N ALA A 379 -27.54 -8.17 -0.92
CA ALA A 379 -26.10 -8.02 -0.83
C ALA A 379 -25.77 -6.53 -0.96
N THR A 380 -25.20 -5.95 0.08
CA THR A 380 -24.91 -4.52 0.17
C THR A 380 -23.40 -4.28 0.14
N PHE A 381 -22.95 -3.44 -0.78
CA PHE A 381 -21.62 -2.84 -0.75
C PHE A 381 -21.71 -1.47 -0.06
N PHE A 382 -21.02 -1.31 1.07
CA PHE A 382 -20.96 -0.05 1.81
C PHE A 382 -19.51 0.42 1.93
N ASN A 383 -19.17 1.56 1.31
CA ASN A 383 -17.84 2.15 1.45
C ASN A 383 -17.85 3.32 2.45
N LEU A 384 -16.78 3.38 3.26
CA LEU A 384 -16.57 4.35 4.33
C LEU A 384 -15.26 5.10 4.17
N ILE A 385 -15.27 6.43 4.27
CA ILE A 385 -14.06 7.26 4.22
C ILE A 385 -13.79 8.14 5.46
N PRO A 386 -14.32 7.89 6.67
CA PRO A 386 -14.12 8.81 7.79
C PRO A 386 -12.67 8.83 8.27
N LEU A 387 -11.87 7.80 7.95
CA LEU A 387 -10.46 7.65 8.33
C LEU A 387 -9.47 8.20 7.28
N HIS A 388 -9.96 8.67 6.14
CA HIS A 388 -9.10 9.24 5.10
C HIS A 388 -8.31 10.45 5.64
N ASP A 389 -7.06 10.61 5.19
CA ASP A 389 -6.24 11.78 5.55
C ASP A 389 -6.83 13.07 4.98
N GLY A 390 -6.61 14.19 5.66
CA GLY A 390 -7.15 15.49 5.25
C GLY A 390 -8.62 15.73 5.62
N ASN A 391 -9.35 14.71 6.09
CA ASN A 391 -10.68 14.91 6.67
C ASN A 391 -10.59 15.86 7.86
N ARG A 392 -11.59 16.73 8.00
CA ARG A 392 -11.65 17.76 9.05
C ARG A 392 -12.99 17.70 9.76
N PHE A 393 -13.02 18.07 11.04
CA PHE A 393 -14.28 18.31 11.74
C PHE A 393 -15.02 19.48 11.10
N VAL A 394 -16.35 19.39 11.00
CA VAL A 394 -17.18 20.48 10.48
C VAL A 394 -16.91 21.78 11.25
N GLY A 395 -16.64 22.87 10.52
CA GLY A 395 -16.26 24.16 11.11
C GLY A 395 -14.78 24.29 11.46
N GLY A 396 -14.02 23.19 11.46
CA GLY A 396 -12.57 23.17 11.62
C GLY A 396 -11.84 23.50 10.30
N LYS A 397 -10.62 24.05 10.43
CA LYS A 397 -9.72 24.30 9.29
C LYS A 397 -8.56 23.31 9.20
N GLN A 398 -8.27 22.60 10.29
CA GLN A 398 -7.17 21.65 10.37
C GLN A 398 -7.68 20.24 10.11
N THR A 399 -6.80 19.39 9.57
CA THR A 399 -7.04 17.95 9.49
C THR A 399 -7.35 17.40 10.89
N ALA A 400 -8.41 16.62 11.00
CA ALA A 400 -8.81 15.97 12.23
C ALA A 400 -7.87 14.78 12.53
N ASP A 401 -7.43 14.70 13.78
CA ASP A 401 -6.59 13.59 14.26
C ASP A 401 -7.22 12.24 13.93
N TYR A 402 -6.38 11.25 13.61
CA TYR A 402 -6.85 9.93 13.22
C TYR A 402 -7.51 9.17 14.38
N GLN A 403 -6.87 9.16 15.57
CA GLN A 403 -7.33 8.33 16.70
C GLN A 403 -8.79 8.61 17.10
N PRO A 404 -9.24 9.88 17.27
CA PRO A 404 -10.65 10.15 17.61
C PRO A 404 -11.63 9.67 16.53
N ARG A 405 -11.27 9.84 15.24
CA ARG A 405 -12.10 9.39 14.12
C ARG A 405 -12.19 7.86 14.06
N ALA A 406 -11.08 7.17 14.28
CA ALA A 406 -11.04 5.70 14.34
C ALA A 406 -11.83 5.16 15.53
N GLN A 407 -11.68 5.75 16.71
CA GLN A 407 -12.47 5.41 17.90
C GLN A 407 -13.97 5.59 17.61
N GLN A 408 -14.37 6.74 17.05
CA GLN A 408 -15.76 7.02 16.71
C GLN A 408 -16.34 6.02 15.71
N LEU A 409 -15.63 5.73 14.61
CA LEU A 409 -16.06 4.73 13.64
C LEU A 409 -16.26 3.37 14.31
N PHE A 410 -15.30 2.92 15.13
CA PHE A 410 -15.41 1.62 15.77
C PHE A 410 -16.51 1.56 16.82
N ASP A 411 -16.76 2.64 17.56
CA ASP A 411 -17.88 2.74 18.50
C ASP A 411 -19.23 2.68 17.75
N GLN A 412 -19.32 3.35 16.60
CA GLN A 412 -20.51 3.32 15.74
C GLN A 412 -20.75 1.92 15.17
N LEU A 413 -19.73 1.27 14.61
CA LEU A 413 -19.84 -0.11 14.11
C LEU A 413 -20.19 -1.08 15.26
N ASN A 414 -19.56 -0.91 16.42
CA ASN A 414 -19.81 -1.74 17.60
C ASN A 414 -21.26 -1.60 18.11
N THR A 415 -21.79 -0.38 18.11
CA THR A 415 -23.18 -0.06 18.46
C THR A 415 -24.14 -0.66 17.43
N PHE A 416 -23.84 -0.49 16.14
CA PHE A 416 -24.65 -1.05 15.07
C PHE A 416 -24.75 -2.59 15.15
N LEU A 417 -23.66 -3.30 15.47
CA LEU A 417 -23.72 -4.75 15.66
C LEU A 417 -24.67 -5.16 16.80
N ASP A 418 -24.77 -4.36 17.88
CA ASP A 418 -25.72 -4.61 18.95
C ASP A 418 -27.17 -4.34 18.51
N GLU A 419 -27.40 -3.30 17.73
CA GLU A 419 -28.71 -2.99 17.14
C GLU A 419 -29.14 -4.06 16.12
N LEU A 420 -28.19 -4.55 15.32
CA LEU A 420 -28.41 -5.62 14.37
C LEU A 420 -28.74 -6.93 15.08
N GLN A 421 -28.04 -7.26 16.15
CA GLN A 421 -28.35 -8.43 16.99
C GLN A 421 -29.76 -8.34 17.59
N LYS A 422 -30.14 -7.17 18.11
CA LYS A 422 -31.48 -6.92 18.66
C LYS A 422 -32.59 -7.01 17.60
N SER A 423 -32.27 -6.74 16.34
CA SER A 423 -33.24 -6.78 15.25
C SER A 423 -33.73 -8.19 14.92
N GLY A 424 -32.97 -9.23 15.29
CA GLY A 424 -33.25 -10.62 14.93
C GLY A 424 -33.01 -10.94 13.44
N ARG A 425 -32.51 -10.00 12.64
CA ARG A 425 -32.16 -10.23 11.23
C ARG A 425 -30.99 -11.21 11.12
N LYS A 426 -31.07 -12.08 10.12
CA LYS A 426 -29.97 -12.95 9.69
C LYS A 426 -29.06 -12.17 8.76
N VAL A 427 -27.86 -11.83 9.21
CA VAL A 427 -26.93 -10.99 8.43
C VAL A 427 -25.50 -11.52 8.53
N MET A 428 -24.83 -11.65 7.41
CA MET A 428 -23.38 -11.80 7.32
C MET A 428 -22.75 -10.42 7.12
N VAL A 429 -22.13 -9.88 8.17
CA VAL A 429 -21.38 -8.63 8.11
C VAL A 429 -19.91 -8.94 7.83
N VAL A 430 -19.34 -8.31 6.81
CA VAL A 430 -17.92 -8.44 6.44
C VAL A 430 -17.29 -7.05 6.53
N ILE A 431 -16.40 -6.85 7.50
CA ILE A 431 -15.58 -5.62 7.60
C ILE A 431 -14.26 -5.89 6.89
N VAL A 432 -14.01 -5.18 5.79
CA VAL A 432 -12.84 -5.39 4.92
C VAL A 432 -12.21 -4.05 4.53
N PRO A 433 -11.11 -3.62 5.17
CA PRO A 433 -10.47 -2.37 4.81
C PRO A 433 -9.86 -2.39 3.41
N GLU A 434 -9.84 -1.22 2.76
CA GLU A 434 -9.22 -1.01 1.45
C GLU A 434 -7.70 -1.12 1.52
N HIS A 435 -7.11 -0.42 2.48
CA HIS A 435 -5.68 -0.26 2.73
C HIS A 435 -5.51 0.60 3.99
N GLY A 436 -4.28 0.69 4.51
CA GLY A 436 -3.91 1.52 5.64
C GLY A 436 -3.86 3.02 5.34
N ALA A 437 -3.86 3.84 6.38
CA ALA A 437 -3.73 5.28 6.32
C ALA A 437 -2.28 5.74 6.13
N ALA A 438 -1.31 4.86 6.40
CA ALA A 438 0.12 5.18 6.51
C ALA A 438 0.39 6.21 7.61
N LEU A 439 -0.21 6.03 8.79
CA LEU A 439 0.01 6.94 9.92
C LEU A 439 1.47 7.03 10.32
N ALA A 440 2.14 5.89 10.38
CA ALA A 440 3.59 5.83 10.50
C ALA A 440 4.20 5.81 9.10
N GLY A 441 5.10 6.76 8.83
CA GLY A 441 5.97 6.69 7.66
C GLY A 441 7.09 5.64 7.85
N ASP A 442 7.79 5.34 6.78
CA ASP A 442 9.00 4.52 6.76
C ASP A 442 10.15 5.25 6.01
N LYS A 443 11.23 4.52 5.71
CA LYS A 443 12.40 5.09 5.02
C LYS A 443 12.11 5.48 3.56
N MET A 444 11.10 4.88 2.94
CA MET A 444 10.72 5.11 1.56
C MET A 444 9.63 6.18 1.43
N GLN A 445 8.65 6.16 2.34
CA GLN A 445 7.48 7.03 2.28
C GLN A 445 7.22 7.69 3.62
N MET A 446 6.96 8.99 3.58
CA MET A 446 6.57 9.76 4.76
C MET A 446 5.15 9.40 5.20
N SER A 447 4.80 9.72 6.45
CA SER A 447 3.44 9.58 6.96
C SER A 447 2.42 10.22 6.01
N GLY A 448 1.33 9.50 5.75
CA GLY A 448 0.26 9.90 4.82
C GLY A 448 0.51 9.57 3.34
N LEU A 449 1.76 9.32 2.92
CA LEU A 449 2.06 8.90 1.54
C LEU A 449 1.83 7.40 1.37
N ARG A 450 1.18 7.03 0.26
CA ARG A 450 0.73 5.66 -0.02
C ARG A 450 0.98 5.20 -1.45
N ASP A 451 1.89 5.87 -2.16
CA ASP A 451 2.20 5.52 -3.56
C ASP A 451 2.90 4.16 -3.69
N ILE A 452 3.59 3.72 -2.63
CA ILE A 452 4.18 2.40 -2.54
C ILE A 452 3.27 1.57 -1.64
N PRO A 453 2.73 0.43 -2.12
CA PRO A 453 1.83 -0.40 -1.33
C PRO A 453 2.62 -1.28 -0.35
N SER A 454 3.22 -0.64 0.65
CA SER A 454 4.06 -1.29 1.66
C SER A 454 3.27 -2.26 2.53
N LEU A 455 3.96 -3.22 3.15
CA LEU A 455 3.31 -4.22 4.00
C LEU A 455 2.53 -3.59 5.16
N ASN A 456 3.03 -2.49 5.73
CA ASN A 456 2.33 -1.80 6.82
C ASN A 456 1.01 -1.16 6.35
N ILE A 457 0.89 -0.85 5.07
CA ILE A 457 -0.31 -0.29 4.46
C ILE A 457 -1.26 -1.40 4.01
N THR A 458 -0.76 -2.49 3.42
CA THR A 458 -1.63 -3.51 2.82
C THR A 458 -2.02 -4.65 3.75
N HIS A 459 -1.42 -4.73 4.95
CA HIS A 459 -1.79 -5.70 5.98
C HIS A 459 -2.96 -5.21 6.82
N THR A 460 -4.17 -5.62 6.46
CA THR A 460 -5.42 -5.06 7.01
C THR A 460 -6.18 -6.02 7.94
N PRO A 461 -6.91 -5.50 8.94
CA PRO A 461 -7.82 -6.31 9.76
C PRO A 461 -9.11 -6.64 9.01
N VAL A 462 -9.36 -7.91 8.67
CA VAL A 462 -10.63 -8.32 8.05
C VAL A 462 -11.43 -9.21 9.00
N GLY A 463 -12.66 -8.82 9.30
CA GLY A 463 -13.54 -9.49 10.26
C GLY A 463 -14.87 -9.89 9.65
N ILE A 464 -15.41 -11.04 10.05
CA ILE A 464 -16.72 -11.52 9.66
C ILE A 464 -17.56 -11.78 10.91
N LYS A 465 -18.79 -11.26 10.91
CA LYS A 465 -19.80 -11.50 11.94
C LYS A 465 -21.07 -12.08 11.32
N LEU A 466 -21.54 -13.20 11.85
CA LEU A 466 -22.84 -13.80 11.54
C LEU A 466 -23.83 -13.43 12.64
N VAL A 467 -24.78 -12.55 12.31
CA VAL A 467 -25.82 -12.06 13.22
C VAL A 467 -27.12 -12.83 13.00
N GLY A 468 -27.87 -13.08 14.08
CA GLY A 468 -29.17 -13.76 14.00
C GLY A 468 -29.06 -15.28 13.86
N MET A 469 -27.93 -15.89 14.23
CA MET A 469 -27.77 -17.34 14.30
C MET A 469 -28.59 -17.92 15.46
N GLN A 470 -29.15 -19.12 15.24
CA GLN A 470 -29.75 -19.93 16.32
C GLN A 470 -28.70 -20.34 17.37
N ALA A 471 -27.48 -20.68 16.93
CA ALA A 471 -26.37 -21.05 17.80
C ALA A 471 -25.17 -20.12 17.55
N PRO A 472 -25.15 -18.91 18.15
CA PRO A 472 -24.06 -17.95 17.96
C PRO A 472 -22.71 -18.50 18.43
N HIS A 473 -21.63 -18.08 17.76
CA HIS A 473 -20.27 -18.38 18.20
C HIS A 473 -20.04 -17.93 19.65
N GLN A 474 -19.31 -18.73 20.41
CA GLN A 474 -18.96 -18.45 21.80
C GLN A 474 -17.44 -18.31 21.92
N GLY A 475 -16.98 -17.28 22.64
CA GLY A 475 -15.56 -17.04 22.87
C GLY A 475 -14.90 -16.11 21.84
N SER A 476 -13.58 -16.20 21.74
CA SER A 476 -12.77 -15.36 20.85
C SER A 476 -12.96 -15.74 19.37
N PRO A 477 -12.81 -14.79 18.43
CA PRO A 477 -12.94 -15.06 17.00
C PRO A 477 -12.01 -16.19 16.53
N VAL A 478 -12.45 -16.97 15.53
CA VAL A 478 -11.59 -17.92 14.83
C VAL A 478 -10.58 -17.15 13.98
N GLU A 479 -9.29 -17.30 14.31
CA GLU A 479 -8.22 -16.60 13.62
C GLU A 479 -7.73 -17.34 12.37
N ILE A 480 -7.80 -16.69 11.21
CA ILE A 480 -7.17 -17.13 9.97
C ILE A 480 -5.79 -16.47 9.86
N LYS A 481 -4.76 -17.24 10.18
CA LYS A 481 -3.35 -16.79 10.23
C LYS A 481 -2.60 -16.97 8.91
N THR A 482 -3.14 -17.79 8.01
CA THR A 482 -2.52 -18.05 6.71
C THR A 482 -2.61 -16.81 5.81
N PRO A 483 -1.62 -16.56 4.94
CA PRO A 483 -1.66 -15.45 3.99
C PRO A 483 -2.93 -15.50 3.13
N SER A 484 -3.76 -14.47 3.25
CA SER A 484 -5.09 -14.44 2.62
C SER A 484 -5.30 -13.14 1.87
N SER A 485 -6.17 -13.18 0.86
CA SER A 485 -6.70 -11.99 0.20
C SER A 485 -8.15 -12.25 -0.21
N TYR A 486 -8.71 -11.47 -1.12
CA TYR A 486 -10.13 -11.43 -1.45
C TYR A 486 -10.74 -12.78 -1.87
N LEU A 487 -9.98 -13.68 -2.50
CA LEU A 487 -10.46 -15.01 -2.89
C LEU A 487 -10.89 -15.87 -1.68
N ALA A 488 -10.22 -15.73 -0.53
CA ALA A 488 -10.62 -16.40 0.70
C ALA A 488 -11.95 -15.89 1.24
N LEU A 489 -12.23 -14.59 1.08
CA LEU A 489 -13.53 -14.00 1.45
C LEU A 489 -14.63 -14.50 0.53
N SER A 490 -14.39 -14.51 -0.77
CA SER A 490 -15.35 -15.05 -1.75
C SER A 490 -15.66 -16.52 -1.46
N GLU A 491 -14.65 -17.34 -1.14
CA GLU A 491 -14.84 -18.74 -0.73
C GLU A 491 -15.71 -18.87 0.52
N LEU A 492 -15.44 -18.09 1.58
CA LEU A 492 -16.28 -18.09 2.79
C LEU A 492 -17.73 -17.66 2.49
N VAL A 493 -17.91 -16.64 1.66
CA VAL A 493 -19.25 -16.22 1.22
C VAL A 493 -19.94 -17.38 0.49
N SER A 494 -19.26 -18.03 -0.46
CA SER A 494 -19.79 -19.17 -1.22
C SER A 494 -20.19 -20.35 -0.32
N ARG A 495 -19.41 -20.65 0.73
CA ARG A 495 -19.75 -21.69 1.72
C ARG A 495 -21.01 -21.37 2.53
N LEU A 496 -21.38 -20.09 2.65
CA LEU A 496 -22.47 -19.62 3.50
C LEU A 496 -23.72 -19.20 2.73
N VAL A 497 -23.71 -19.17 1.38
CA VAL A 497 -24.81 -18.63 0.56
C VAL A 497 -26.15 -19.35 0.71
N ASP A 498 -26.16 -20.59 1.21
CA ASP A 498 -27.41 -21.30 1.49
C ASP A 498 -28.11 -20.83 2.77
N GLY A 499 -27.43 -20.03 3.60
CA GLY A 499 -27.93 -19.47 4.85
C GLY A 499 -28.23 -20.49 5.96
N LYS A 500 -27.93 -21.78 5.77
CA LYS A 500 -28.25 -22.83 6.76
C LYS A 500 -27.53 -22.60 8.09
N VAL A 501 -26.39 -21.93 8.06
CA VAL A 501 -25.64 -21.49 9.24
C VAL A 501 -26.51 -20.74 10.26
N PHE A 502 -27.51 -19.98 9.81
CA PHE A 502 -28.34 -19.16 10.71
C PHE A 502 -29.39 -19.97 11.47
N THR A 503 -29.74 -21.17 11.00
CA THR A 503 -30.75 -22.05 11.62
C THR A 503 -30.15 -23.37 12.09
N ALA A 504 -28.83 -23.55 11.98
CA ALA A 504 -28.18 -24.75 12.46
C ALA A 504 -28.15 -24.73 14.01
N PRO A 505 -28.44 -25.88 14.67
CA PRO A 505 -28.37 -25.97 16.13
C PRO A 505 -26.92 -25.91 16.65
N SER A 506 -25.94 -26.12 15.78
CA SER A 506 -24.52 -25.92 16.01
C SER A 506 -23.81 -25.64 14.69
N VAL A 507 -22.66 -24.97 14.75
CA VAL A 507 -21.81 -24.69 13.59
C VAL A 507 -20.41 -25.19 13.88
N ASP A 508 -19.88 -26.02 12.98
CA ASP A 508 -18.49 -26.43 13.01
C ASP A 508 -17.62 -25.35 12.35
N TRP A 509 -17.12 -24.44 13.18
CA TRP A 509 -16.30 -23.32 12.72
C TRP A 509 -14.97 -23.76 12.11
N GLN A 510 -14.43 -24.90 12.55
CA GLN A 510 -13.18 -25.44 12.03
C GLN A 510 -13.39 -25.95 10.60
N VAL A 511 -14.48 -26.69 10.36
CA VAL A 511 -14.85 -27.14 9.01
C VAL A 511 -15.22 -25.97 8.09
N LEU A 512 -15.89 -24.94 8.61
CA LEU A 512 -16.23 -23.74 7.83
C LEU A 512 -14.97 -23.01 7.34
N THR A 513 -13.92 -22.96 8.17
CA THR A 513 -12.71 -22.17 7.94
C THR A 513 -11.50 -22.97 7.45
N GLN A 514 -11.59 -24.30 7.37
CA GLN A 514 -10.48 -25.13 6.88
C GLN A 514 -10.24 -24.92 5.38
N ASN A 515 -8.98 -25.07 4.96
CA ASN A 515 -8.56 -25.07 3.55
C ASN A 515 -9.07 -23.85 2.76
N LEU A 516 -9.11 -22.67 3.39
CA LEU A 516 -9.39 -21.44 2.65
C LEU A 516 -8.25 -21.15 1.66
N PRO A 517 -8.56 -20.58 0.48
CA PRO A 517 -7.57 -20.18 -0.51
C PRO A 517 -6.52 -19.24 0.10
N GLN A 518 -5.25 -19.64 0.07
CA GLN A 518 -4.15 -18.76 0.44
C GLN A 518 -3.69 -17.94 -0.76
N THR A 519 -3.23 -16.71 -0.54
CA THR A 519 -2.71 -15.83 -1.59
C THR A 519 -1.40 -15.21 -1.13
N ALA A 520 -0.38 -15.22 -2.00
CA ALA A 520 0.91 -14.63 -1.69
C ALA A 520 0.78 -13.13 -1.43
N VAL A 521 1.61 -12.60 -0.53
CA VAL A 521 1.59 -11.16 -0.18
C VAL A 521 2.31 -10.39 -1.29
N ILE A 522 1.54 -9.99 -2.30
CA ILE A 522 1.95 -9.16 -3.43
C ILE A 522 0.97 -8.00 -3.54
N SER A 523 1.49 -6.77 -3.60
CA SER A 523 0.69 -5.56 -3.64
C SER A 523 1.15 -4.64 -4.75
N GLU A 524 0.21 -4.04 -5.47
CA GLU A 524 0.48 -3.23 -6.66
C GLU A 524 -0.38 -1.98 -6.73
N ASN A 525 0.31 -0.86 -6.93
CA ASN A 525 -0.24 0.37 -7.48
C ASN A 525 0.25 0.53 -8.93
N ASP A 526 -0.15 1.60 -9.62
CA ASP A 526 0.21 1.87 -11.02
C ASP A 526 1.73 1.80 -11.29
N ASN A 527 2.53 2.37 -10.37
CA ASN A 527 3.96 2.56 -10.56
C ASN A 527 4.84 1.77 -9.58
N ALA A 528 4.25 0.95 -8.70
CA ALA A 528 4.99 0.28 -7.64
C ALA A 528 4.43 -1.11 -7.33
N ILE A 529 5.33 -2.09 -7.24
CA ILE A 529 5.02 -3.46 -6.82
C ILE A 529 5.85 -3.77 -5.58
N VAL A 530 5.20 -4.27 -4.53
CA VAL A 530 5.84 -4.76 -3.31
C VAL A 530 5.46 -6.23 -3.13
N MET A 531 6.43 -7.09 -2.86
CA MET A 531 6.17 -8.51 -2.60
C MET A 531 7.13 -9.10 -1.58
N GLN A 532 6.69 -10.18 -0.92
CA GLN A 532 7.59 -11.01 -0.13
C GLN A 532 8.23 -12.12 -0.96
N TYR A 533 9.54 -12.28 -0.80
CA TYR A 533 10.32 -13.37 -1.37
C TYR A 533 11.33 -13.87 -0.33
N GLN A 534 11.29 -15.16 0.00
CA GLN A 534 12.16 -15.79 1.02
C GLN A 534 12.15 -15.05 2.38
N GLY A 535 10.98 -14.59 2.82
CA GLY A 535 10.81 -13.88 4.09
C GLY A 535 11.32 -12.43 4.12
N LYS A 536 11.71 -11.87 2.96
CA LYS A 536 12.12 -10.47 2.83
C LYS A 536 11.22 -9.73 1.86
N ALA A 537 10.98 -8.45 2.13
CA ALA A 537 10.21 -7.59 1.24
C ALA A 537 11.11 -7.02 0.13
N TYR A 538 10.58 -7.01 -1.09
CA TYR A 538 11.21 -6.42 -2.27
C TYR A 538 10.24 -5.46 -2.94
N ILE A 539 10.79 -4.45 -3.59
CA ILE A 539 10.05 -3.45 -4.34
C ILE A 539 10.59 -3.30 -5.74
N ARG A 540 9.67 -3.09 -6.69
CA ARG A 540 9.97 -2.66 -8.06
C ARG A 540 9.21 -1.38 -8.35
N LEU A 541 9.92 -0.34 -8.78
CA LEU A 541 9.35 0.96 -9.14
C LEU A 541 9.41 1.17 -10.66
N ASN A 542 8.32 1.65 -11.27
CA ASN A 542 8.23 2.05 -12.67
C ASN A 542 8.78 0.99 -13.67
N GLY A 543 8.61 -0.30 -13.37
CA GLY A 543 9.13 -1.39 -14.20
C GLY A 543 10.66 -1.55 -14.20
N GLY A 544 11.37 -0.87 -13.31
CA GLY A 544 12.83 -0.99 -13.16
C GLY A 544 13.28 -2.27 -12.45
N ASP A 545 14.47 -2.21 -11.86
CA ASP A 545 15.04 -3.32 -11.11
C ASP A 545 14.33 -3.53 -9.76
N TRP A 546 14.32 -4.77 -9.29
CA TRP A 546 13.93 -5.12 -7.94
C TRP A 546 15.03 -4.77 -6.95
N VAL A 547 14.64 -4.14 -5.85
CA VAL A 547 15.54 -3.85 -4.73
C VAL A 547 14.90 -4.32 -3.42
N PRO A 548 15.69 -4.69 -2.40
CA PRO A 548 15.15 -4.94 -1.07
C PRO A 548 14.40 -3.71 -0.56
N TYR A 549 13.23 -3.92 0.03
CA TYR A 549 12.47 -2.85 0.68
C TYR A 549 13.23 -2.40 1.94
N PRO A 550 13.66 -1.13 2.06
CA PRO A 550 14.31 -0.63 3.28
C PRO A 550 13.33 -0.61 4.45
N GLN A 551 13.61 -1.39 5.49
CA GLN A 551 12.84 -1.41 6.75
C GLN A 551 13.40 -0.44 7.77
#